data_AF-A0A1E3P8G3-F1
#
_entry.id   AF-A0A1E3P8G3-F1
#
_cell.length_a   1.000
_cell.length_b   1.000
_cell.length_c   1.000
_cell.angle_alpha   90.00
_cell.angle_beta   90.00
_cell.angle_gamma   90.00
#
_symmetry.space_group_name_H-M   'P 1'
#
loop_
_entity.id
_entity.type
_entity.pdbx_description
1 polymer ?
#
loop_
_entity_poly.entity_id
_entity_poly.type
_entity_poly.pdbx_seq_one_letter_code
_entity_poly.pdbx_strand_id
1 'polypeptide(L)'
;MLYFNLFLIIGVLLRVSAAEFNLTIPIYFDIPKHLSFLVPKTQQSLDTKLAHYDFKINYKTHCLLGKGPSYTVKLDYAKDESYFISPYGKTIIVYQTDLLIAHNKIPEFIAQLIVEFVLKYEVEYFDKKTINDADNVGIELAPSYDVKILIKAPVDFQWNYELFQYLFQPVLNELQDLIYLNVIFDYVYEEDNTVLHLEDIESILDYEKLTILVHLSSKEQKISGIDSNNIIIPKKGAVQLARVEETLSEMQQIEILEVLTGQLFRLLGMEPTEPKSPFIRIDFMIRKQVYINYQKLN
;
A
#
# COMPACT_ATOMS: atom_id res chain seq x y z
N MET A 1 -74.05 1.73 17.32
CA MET A 1 -73.57 0.87 18.42
C MET A 1 -72.55 -0.08 17.82
N LEU A 2 -71.30 -0.03 18.33
CA LEU A 2 -70.15 -0.93 18.12
C LEU A 2 -69.60 -1.09 16.69
N TYR A 3 -68.55 -0.37 16.28
CA TYR A 3 -67.10 -0.60 16.54
C TYR A 3 -66.61 -2.01 16.21
N PHE A 4 -65.71 -2.14 15.21
CA PHE A 4 -64.35 -2.65 15.45
C PHE A 4 -63.40 -2.29 14.30
N ASN A 5 -62.21 -1.84 14.69
CA ASN A 5 -61.09 -1.35 13.88
C ASN A 5 -60.43 -2.47 13.07
N LEU A 6 -59.98 -2.16 11.84
CA LEU A 6 -58.79 -2.79 11.27
C LEU A 6 -57.80 -1.71 10.85
N PHE A 7 -56.77 -1.56 11.69
CA PHE A 7 -55.61 -0.71 11.49
C PHE A 7 -54.85 -1.11 10.21
N LEU A 8 -54.60 -0.13 9.35
CA LEU A 8 -53.25 0.39 9.07
C LEU A 8 -52.15 -0.66 8.79
N ILE A 9 -51.88 -0.90 7.51
CA ILE A 9 -50.49 -1.00 7.01
C ILE A 9 -50.43 -0.13 5.75
N ILE A 10 -50.33 1.18 5.96
CA ILE A 10 -49.71 2.06 4.97
C ILE A 10 -48.26 1.59 4.94
N GLY A 11 -47.90 0.87 3.88
CA GLY A 11 -46.51 0.58 3.54
C GLY A 11 -45.81 1.90 3.27
N VAL A 12 -45.34 2.54 4.34
CA VAL A 12 -44.30 3.55 4.27
C VAL A 12 -43.11 2.81 3.69
N LEU A 13 -42.95 2.90 2.38
CA LEU A 13 -41.68 2.79 1.69
C LEU A 13 -40.80 3.93 2.22
N LEU A 14 -40.35 3.79 3.47
CA LEU A 14 -39.09 4.35 3.90
C LEU A 14 -38.08 3.64 3.00
N ARG A 15 -37.80 4.25 1.85
CA ARG A 15 -36.45 4.19 1.28
C ARG A 15 -35.55 4.53 2.44
N VAL A 16 -34.98 3.52 3.08
CA VAL A 16 -33.79 3.69 3.92
C VAL A 16 -32.83 4.43 2.99
N SER A 17 -32.59 5.71 3.27
CA SER A 17 -31.59 6.45 2.53
C SER A 17 -30.32 5.60 2.61
N ALA A 18 -29.76 5.21 1.46
CA ALA A 18 -28.50 4.47 1.43
C ALA A 18 -27.54 5.14 2.41
N ALA A 19 -27.14 4.42 3.46
CA ALA A 19 -26.41 5.00 4.57
C ALA A 19 -25.07 5.51 4.04
N GLU A 20 -24.83 6.82 4.01
CA GLU A 20 -23.63 7.41 3.42
C GLU A 20 -22.35 6.74 3.95
N PHE A 21 -21.42 6.38 3.05
CA PHE A 21 -20.16 5.77 3.45
C PHE A 21 -19.29 6.82 4.17
N ASN A 22 -18.93 6.53 5.42
CA ASN A 22 -18.14 7.42 6.27
C ASN A 22 -16.73 6.84 6.44
N LEU A 23 -15.71 7.60 6.08
CA LEU A 23 -14.31 7.22 6.27
C LEU A 23 -13.59 8.25 7.14
N THR A 24 -13.07 7.83 8.28
CA THR A 24 -12.27 8.67 9.18
C THR A 24 -10.89 8.05 9.41
N ILE A 25 -9.82 8.79 9.11
CA ILE A 25 -8.44 8.35 9.25
C ILE A 25 -7.83 8.95 10.52
N PRO A 26 -7.51 8.14 11.55
CA PRO A 26 -6.88 8.63 12.76
C PRO A 26 -5.38 8.89 12.54
N ILE A 27 -4.89 10.04 12.97
CA ILE A 27 -3.50 10.46 12.87
C ILE A 27 -3.01 10.85 14.26
N TYR A 28 -2.06 10.10 14.79
CA TYR A 28 -1.56 10.22 16.15
C TYR A 28 -0.31 11.10 16.21
N PHE A 29 -0.22 11.94 17.22
CA PHE A 29 0.93 12.81 17.48
C PHE A 29 1.65 12.30 18.73
N ASP A 30 2.73 11.56 18.52
CA ASP A 30 3.63 11.10 19.58
C ASP A 30 4.65 12.20 19.88
N ILE A 31 4.15 13.26 20.52
CA ILE A 31 4.89 14.48 20.86
C ILE A 31 4.73 14.82 22.35
N PRO A 32 5.70 15.54 22.94
CA PRO A 32 5.57 16.03 24.31
C PRO A 32 4.30 16.87 24.53
N LYS A 33 3.69 16.76 25.72
CA LYS A 33 2.43 17.45 26.06
C LYS A 33 2.48 18.97 25.86
N HIS A 34 3.63 19.61 26.06
CA HIS A 34 3.78 21.06 25.86
C HIS A 34 3.67 21.48 24.38
N LEU A 35 3.82 20.54 23.44
CA LEU A 35 3.60 20.75 22.00
C LEU A 35 2.20 20.34 21.53
N SER A 36 1.30 19.96 22.43
CA SER A 36 -0.06 19.51 22.09
C SER A 36 -0.89 20.54 21.31
N PHE A 37 -0.53 21.82 21.37
CA PHE A 37 -1.13 22.89 20.56
C PHE A 37 -0.97 22.66 19.04
N LEU A 38 0.00 21.85 18.61
CA LEU A 38 0.20 21.50 17.21
C LEU A 38 -0.92 20.61 16.68
N VAL A 39 -1.55 19.78 17.52
CA VAL A 39 -2.61 18.84 17.11
C VAL A 39 -3.82 19.57 16.51
N PRO A 40 -4.49 20.50 17.22
CA PRO A 40 -5.64 21.22 16.65
C PRO A 40 -5.27 22.15 15.49
N LYS A 41 -4.07 22.75 15.51
CA LYS A 41 -3.59 23.59 14.39
C LYS A 41 -3.35 22.76 13.12
N THR A 42 -2.82 21.55 13.28
CA THR A 42 -2.58 20.64 12.16
C THR A 42 -3.89 20.08 11.63
N GLN A 43 -4.85 19.74 12.51
CA GLN A 43 -6.21 19.37 12.10
C GLN A 43 -6.84 20.47 11.24
N GLN A 44 -6.79 21.73 11.68
CA GLN A 44 -7.33 22.85 10.89
C GLN A 44 -6.65 22.98 9.52
N SER A 45 -5.34 22.77 9.46
CA SER A 45 -4.56 22.83 8.20
C SER A 45 -4.91 21.66 7.27
N LEU A 46 -5.11 20.46 7.83
CA LEU A 46 -5.59 19.28 7.10
C LEU A 46 -7.00 19.49 6.56
N ASP A 47 -7.94 19.95 7.39
CA ASP A 47 -9.32 20.23 6.99
C ASP A 47 -9.35 21.25 5.84
N THR A 48 -8.53 22.30 5.93
CA THR A 48 -8.40 23.31 4.87
C THR A 48 -7.88 22.70 3.57
N LYS A 49 -6.84 21.85 3.63
CA LYS A 49 -6.29 21.18 2.44
C LYS A 49 -7.31 20.21 1.84
N LEU A 50 -7.96 19.38 2.66
CA LEU A 50 -8.92 18.38 2.22
C LEU A 50 -10.21 19.01 1.65
N ALA A 51 -10.59 20.21 2.09
CA ALA A 51 -11.74 20.94 1.54
C ALA A 51 -11.59 21.35 0.07
N HIS A 52 -10.38 21.26 -0.52
CA HIS A 52 -10.16 21.51 -1.94
C HIS A 52 -10.62 20.34 -2.85
N TYR A 53 -10.85 19.17 -2.27
CA TYR A 53 -11.30 17.97 -2.96
C TYR A 53 -12.82 17.81 -2.83
N ASP A 54 -13.46 17.20 -3.83
CA ASP A 54 -14.90 16.95 -3.83
C ASP A 54 -15.15 15.45 -3.64
N PHE A 55 -15.13 15.00 -2.38
CA PHE A 55 -15.21 13.58 -2.07
C PHE A 55 -16.58 12.95 -2.41
N LYS A 56 -16.54 11.72 -2.91
CA LYS A 56 -17.71 10.83 -3.13
C LYS A 56 -18.32 10.33 -1.82
N ILE A 57 -17.56 10.42 -0.73
CA ILE A 57 -17.87 9.87 0.57
C ILE A 57 -17.64 10.94 1.64
N ASN A 58 -18.15 10.72 2.86
CA ASN A 58 -17.80 11.55 4.00
C ASN A 58 -16.38 11.20 4.48
N TYR A 59 -15.38 11.82 3.84
CA TYR A 59 -13.96 11.61 4.11
C TYR A 59 -13.43 12.63 5.13
N LYS A 60 -12.82 12.14 6.21
CA LYS A 60 -12.25 12.97 7.28
C LYS A 60 -10.93 12.41 7.79
N THR A 61 -10.08 13.30 8.28
CA THR A 61 -8.93 12.95 9.12
C THR A 61 -9.18 13.38 10.55
N HIS A 62 -8.61 12.67 11.53
CA HIS A 62 -8.73 13.04 12.94
C HIS A 62 -7.39 12.97 13.67
N CYS A 63 -6.87 14.14 14.06
CA CYS A 63 -5.62 14.27 14.79
C CYS A 63 -5.82 14.00 16.28
N LEU A 64 -5.02 13.09 16.84
CA LEU A 64 -5.09 12.62 18.22
C LEU A 64 -3.74 12.77 18.90
N LEU A 65 -3.71 13.16 20.18
CA LEU A 65 -2.48 13.21 20.96
C LEU A 65 -2.13 11.83 21.54
N GLY A 66 -0.85 11.47 21.49
CA GLY A 66 -0.30 10.25 22.09
C GLY A 66 0.16 9.24 21.04
N LYS A 67 0.74 8.13 21.52
CA LYS A 67 1.13 7.00 20.67
C LYS A 67 -0.13 6.22 20.26
N GLY A 68 -0.31 6.00 18.97
CA GLY A 68 -1.43 5.23 18.44
C GLY A 68 -1.01 3.97 17.69
N PRO A 69 -2.00 3.11 17.34
CA PRO A 69 -1.76 1.91 16.55
C PRO A 69 -1.63 2.17 15.04
N SER A 70 -1.85 3.40 14.58
CA SER A 70 -1.91 3.77 13.14
C SER A 70 -0.86 4.82 12.79
N TYR A 71 -1.16 5.72 11.85
CA TYR A 71 -0.32 6.84 11.43
C TYR A 71 0.18 7.63 12.64
N THR A 72 1.49 7.62 12.89
CA THR A 72 2.09 8.27 14.05
C THR A 72 3.10 9.32 13.59
N VAL A 73 2.81 10.58 13.86
CA VAL A 73 3.68 11.72 13.63
C VAL A 73 4.57 11.94 14.84
N LYS A 74 5.88 12.02 14.58
CA LYS A 74 6.93 12.37 15.53
C LYS A 74 7.65 13.61 15.04
N LEU A 75 8.20 14.38 15.97
CA LEU A 75 9.01 15.55 15.68
C LEU A 75 10.45 15.26 16.07
N ASP A 76 11.36 15.64 15.20
CA ASP A 76 12.79 15.64 15.47
C ASP A 76 13.41 16.94 14.92
N TYR A 77 14.63 17.27 15.31
CA TYR A 77 15.31 18.49 14.88
C TYR A 77 16.37 18.17 13.83
N ALA A 78 16.41 18.96 12.76
CA ALA A 78 17.49 18.89 11.77
C ALA A 78 17.90 20.27 11.28
N LYS A 79 19.00 20.32 10.52
CA LYS A 79 19.48 21.55 9.88
C LYS A 79 18.55 22.00 8.75
N ASP A 80 18.02 21.03 8.01
CA ASP A 80 17.18 21.26 6.83
C ASP A 80 15.79 20.64 7.05
N GLU A 81 14.78 21.33 6.52
CA GLU A 81 13.39 20.88 6.55
C GLU A 81 13.27 19.58 5.75
N SER A 82 12.91 18.50 6.43
CA SER A 82 12.87 17.17 5.81
C SER A 82 11.91 16.26 6.56
N TYR A 83 11.70 15.06 6.02
CA TYR A 83 10.85 14.07 6.63
C TYR A 83 11.32 12.66 6.32
N PHE A 84 10.88 11.73 7.18
CA PHE A 84 11.09 10.31 7.00
C PHE A 84 9.78 9.57 7.25
N ILE A 85 9.33 8.80 6.27
CA ILE A 85 8.21 7.86 6.42
C ILE A 85 8.82 6.48 6.56
N SER A 86 8.52 5.79 7.67
CA SER A 86 9.05 4.46 7.93
C SER A 86 8.67 3.50 6.79
N PRO A 87 9.64 2.83 6.16
CA PRO A 87 9.33 1.79 5.17
C PRO A 87 8.69 0.55 5.82
N TYR A 88 8.88 0.36 7.13
CA TYR A 88 8.41 -0.81 7.88
C TYR A 88 7.22 -0.51 8.78
N GLY A 89 6.48 0.58 8.54
CA GLY A 89 5.31 0.89 9.34
C GLY A 89 4.64 2.20 8.96
N LYS A 90 3.85 2.74 9.88
CA LYS A 90 3.02 3.94 9.67
C LYS A 90 3.57 5.17 10.42
N THR A 91 4.86 5.15 10.79
CA THR A 91 5.51 6.26 11.51
C THR A 91 6.05 7.28 10.52
N ILE A 92 5.81 8.56 10.83
CA ILE A 92 6.23 9.73 10.09
C ILE A 92 7.07 10.57 11.04
N ILE A 93 8.35 10.78 10.73
CA ILE A 93 9.23 11.69 11.46
C ILE A 93 9.33 12.98 10.65
N VAL A 94 8.99 14.09 11.28
CA VAL A 94 9.08 15.43 10.69
C VAL A 94 10.26 16.14 11.32
N TYR A 95 11.24 16.48 10.48
CA TYR A 95 12.45 17.18 10.91
C TYR A 95 12.22 18.68 10.81
N GLN A 96 12.07 19.32 11.97
CA GLN A 96 11.79 20.74 12.09
C GLN A 96 13.08 21.57 12.23
N THR A 97 13.01 22.80 11.75
CA THR A 97 14.08 23.80 11.81
C THR A 97 13.65 25.01 12.64
N ASP A 98 14.61 25.84 13.07
CA ASP A 98 14.30 27.11 13.75
C ASP A 98 13.41 28.03 12.90
N LEU A 99 13.54 27.96 11.57
CA LEU A 99 12.76 28.74 10.62
C LEU A 99 11.28 28.34 10.64
N LEU A 100 10.97 27.04 10.63
CA LEU A 100 9.59 26.53 10.72
C LEU A 100 8.94 26.89 12.06
N ILE A 101 9.73 26.82 13.14
CA ILE A 101 9.28 27.17 14.49
C ILE A 101 8.98 28.67 14.57
N ALA A 102 9.93 29.51 14.15
CA ALA A 102 9.81 30.97 14.22
C ALA A 102 8.62 31.50 13.40
N HIS A 103 8.33 30.87 12.25
CA HIS A 103 7.19 31.23 11.41
C HIS A 103 5.89 30.49 11.75
N ASN A 104 5.87 29.63 12.78
CA ASN A 104 4.72 28.82 13.17
C ASN A 104 4.12 28.01 11.98
N LYS A 105 4.99 27.50 11.10
CA LYS A 105 4.62 26.75 9.89
C LYS A 105 4.61 25.24 10.04
N ILE A 106 5.05 24.71 11.19
CA ILE A 106 5.06 23.27 11.47
C ILE A 106 3.69 22.61 11.18
N PRO A 107 2.53 23.14 11.62
CA PRO A 107 1.24 22.51 11.35
C PRO A 107 0.90 22.39 9.86
N GLU A 108 1.23 23.43 9.09
CA GLU A 108 1.00 23.46 7.64
C GLU A 108 1.90 22.44 6.92
N PHE A 109 3.17 22.37 7.33
CA PHE A 109 4.13 21.40 6.79
C PHE A 109 3.71 19.96 7.06
N ILE A 110 3.29 19.63 8.29
CA ILE A 110 2.78 18.30 8.63
C ILE A 110 1.53 17.97 7.82
N ALA A 111 0.58 18.91 7.69
CA ALA A 111 -0.63 18.70 6.92
C ALA A 111 -0.35 18.47 5.43
N GLN A 112 0.59 19.23 4.86
CA GLN A 112 1.05 19.02 3.49
C GLN A 112 1.63 17.62 3.31
N LEU A 113 2.52 17.23 4.22
CA LEU A 113 3.17 15.93 4.14
C LEU A 113 2.16 14.78 4.16
N ILE A 114 1.18 14.85 5.04
CA ILE A 114 0.15 13.81 5.17
C ILE A 114 -0.68 13.73 3.89
N VAL A 115 -1.15 14.86 3.35
CA VAL A 115 -1.98 14.85 2.14
C VAL A 115 -1.18 14.40 0.92
N GLU A 116 0.04 14.92 0.73
CA GLU A 116 0.81 14.73 -0.51
C GLU A 116 1.63 13.43 -0.55
N PHE A 117 2.07 12.90 0.60
CA PHE A 117 2.95 11.71 0.63
C PHE A 117 2.35 10.50 1.32
N VAL A 118 1.32 10.68 2.16
CA VAL A 118 0.70 9.59 2.93
C VAL A 118 -0.65 9.21 2.33
N LEU A 119 -1.49 10.20 2.05
CA LEU A 119 -2.90 10.00 1.67
C LEU A 119 -3.20 10.34 0.21
N LYS A 120 -2.21 10.73 -0.59
CA LYS A 120 -2.42 11.28 -1.94
C LYS A 120 -3.33 10.41 -2.81
N TYR A 121 -2.98 9.14 -2.98
CA TYR A 121 -3.76 8.20 -3.80
C TYR A 121 -5.16 7.98 -3.26
N GLU A 122 -5.29 7.92 -1.94
CA GLU A 122 -6.59 7.72 -1.30
C GLU A 122 -7.50 8.93 -1.51
N VAL A 123 -6.94 10.13 -1.33
CA VAL A 123 -7.63 11.39 -1.57
C VAL A 123 -8.03 11.51 -3.05
N GLU A 124 -7.11 11.22 -3.97
CA GLU A 124 -7.36 11.24 -5.42
C GLU A 124 -8.42 10.22 -5.85
N TYR A 125 -8.42 9.01 -5.27
CA TYR A 125 -9.40 7.95 -5.56
C TYR A 125 -10.82 8.32 -5.11
N PHE A 126 -10.95 8.90 -3.92
CA PHE A 126 -12.24 9.30 -3.38
C PHE A 126 -12.73 10.65 -3.89
N ASP A 127 -11.88 11.45 -4.56
CA ASP A 127 -12.29 12.68 -5.25
C ASP A 127 -13.16 12.35 -6.48
N LYS A 128 -14.28 13.07 -6.64
CA LYS A 128 -15.25 12.87 -7.74
C LYS A 128 -14.65 13.16 -9.12
N LYS A 129 -13.54 13.90 -9.18
CA LYS A 129 -12.95 14.40 -10.42
C LYS A 129 -11.99 13.43 -11.13
N THR A 130 -11.59 12.33 -10.48
CA THR A 130 -10.45 11.51 -10.92
C THR A 130 -10.83 10.09 -11.37
N ILE A 131 -12.10 9.80 -11.65
CA ILE A 131 -12.56 8.42 -11.87
C ILE A 131 -12.04 7.86 -13.21
N ASN A 132 -11.16 6.87 -13.12
CA ASN A 132 -11.06 5.78 -14.08
C ASN A 132 -11.28 4.46 -13.32
N ASP A 133 -12.51 3.95 -13.34
CA ASP A 133 -12.81 2.58 -12.86
C ASP A 133 -12.03 1.51 -13.66
N ALA A 134 -11.47 1.89 -14.81
CA ALA A 134 -10.67 1.07 -15.70
C ALA A 134 -9.19 0.92 -15.29
N ASP A 135 -8.68 1.67 -14.31
CA ASP A 135 -7.26 1.63 -13.92
C ASP A 135 -6.90 0.50 -12.93
N ASN A 136 -7.87 -0.38 -12.61
CA ASN A 136 -7.58 -1.62 -11.87
C ASN A 136 -6.94 -2.66 -12.80
N VAL A 137 -5.64 -2.54 -13.04
CA VAL A 137 -4.83 -3.56 -13.75
C VAL A 137 -4.62 -4.83 -12.89
N GLY A 138 -4.95 -4.75 -11.59
CA GLY A 138 -4.85 -5.87 -10.65
C GLY A 138 -5.93 -6.93 -10.79
N ILE A 139 -5.69 -8.06 -10.14
CA ILE A 139 -6.72 -9.09 -10.00
C ILE A 139 -7.83 -8.55 -9.09
N GLU A 140 -9.09 -8.90 -9.37
CA GLU A 140 -10.18 -8.69 -8.41
C GLU A 140 -9.79 -9.33 -7.07
N LEU A 141 -9.85 -8.63 -5.95
CA LEU A 141 -9.49 -9.24 -4.67
C LEU A 141 -10.46 -10.39 -4.33
N ALA A 142 -10.03 -11.63 -4.59
CA ALA A 142 -10.71 -12.85 -4.19
C ALA A 142 -10.29 -13.22 -2.76
N PRO A 143 -11.09 -14.03 -2.05
CA PRO A 143 -10.83 -14.35 -0.64
C PRO A 143 -9.50 -15.07 -0.41
N SER A 144 -8.99 -15.78 -1.43
CA SER A 144 -7.78 -16.59 -1.32
C SER A 144 -6.97 -16.61 -2.62
N TYR A 145 -5.66 -16.48 -2.50
CA TYR A 145 -4.69 -16.64 -3.58
C TYR A 145 -3.55 -17.56 -3.17
N ASP A 146 -3.21 -18.48 -4.06
CA ASP A 146 -1.92 -19.17 -4.01
C ASP A 146 -0.88 -18.28 -4.70
N VAL A 147 0.18 -17.93 -3.98
CA VAL A 147 1.30 -17.15 -4.49
C VAL A 147 2.55 -18.02 -4.45
N LYS A 148 3.16 -18.26 -5.61
CA LYS A 148 4.43 -18.97 -5.71
C LYS A 148 5.57 -17.97 -5.91
N ILE A 149 6.49 -17.89 -4.97
CA ILE A 149 7.75 -17.17 -5.12
C ILE A 149 8.81 -18.20 -5.51
N LEU A 150 9.30 -18.11 -6.74
CA LEU A 150 10.31 -19.01 -7.29
C LEU A 150 11.61 -18.24 -7.50
N ILE A 151 12.65 -18.61 -6.75
CA ILE A 151 14.01 -18.09 -6.97
C ILE A 151 14.78 -19.10 -7.82
N LYS A 152 15.33 -18.63 -8.93
CA LYS A 152 16.21 -19.41 -9.80
C LYS A 152 17.62 -18.84 -9.80
N ALA A 153 18.62 -19.70 -9.66
CA ALA A 153 20.02 -19.29 -9.68
C ALA A 153 20.92 -20.41 -10.23
N PRO A 154 22.02 -20.08 -10.93
CA PRO A 154 23.00 -21.06 -11.39
C PRO A 154 23.91 -21.60 -10.29
N VAL A 155 24.00 -20.88 -9.17
CA VAL A 155 24.83 -21.22 -8.01
C VAL A 155 24.11 -20.78 -6.74
N ASP A 156 24.56 -21.29 -5.60
CA ASP A 156 24.08 -20.82 -4.30
C ASP A 156 24.72 -19.46 -3.99
N PHE A 157 23.96 -18.39 -4.19
CA PHE A 157 24.38 -17.02 -3.82
C PHE A 157 24.27 -16.74 -2.32
N GLN A 158 24.00 -17.74 -1.49
CA GLN A 158 23.79 -17.63 -0.04
C GLN A 158 22.54 -16.81 0.31
N TRP A 159 21.41 -17.17 -0.30
CA TRP A 159 20.14 -16.49 -0.03
C TRP A 159 19.76 -16.60 1.46
N ASN A 160 19.65 -15.47 2.16
CA ASN A 160 19.30 -15.46 3.57
C ASN A 160 17.77 -15.57 3.75
N TYR A 161 17.27 -16.77 4.01
CA TYR A 161 15.84 -16.98 4.23
C TYR A 161 15.31 -16.28 5.50
N GLU A 162 16.14 -16.09 6.54
CA GLU A 162 15.72 -15.37 7.75
C GLU A 162 15.47 -13.89 7.45
N LEU A 163 16.29 -13.28 6.60
CA LEU A 163 16.10 -11.90 6.15
C LEU A 163 14.79 -11.74 5.36
N PHE A 164 14.49 -12.71 4.49
CA PHE A 164 13.21 -12.77 3.80
C PHE A 164 12.04 -12.82 4.79
N GLN A 165 12.09 -13.70 5.78
CA GLN A 165 11.04 -13.78 6.80
C GLN A 165 10.93 -12.49 7.60
N TYR A 166 12.06 -11.86 7.95
CA TYR A 166 12.07 -10.63 8.73
C TYR A 166 11.42 -9.45 7.99
N LEU A 167 11.68 -9.31 6.69
CA LEU A 167 11.25 -8.15 5.91
C LEU A 167 9.92 -8.36 5.18
N PHE A 168 9.71 -9.56 4.62
CA PHE A 168 8.57 -9.83 3.75
C PHE A 168 7.37 -10.41 4.50
N GLN A 169 7.58 -11.24 5.53
CA GLN A 169 6.48 -11.81 6.31
C GLN A 169 5.57 -10.76 6.95
N PRO A 170 6.07 -9.63 7.50
CA PRO A 170 5.19 -8.58 8.01
C PRO A 170 4.23 -8.02 6.95
N VAL A 171 4.68 -7.89 5.69
CA VAL A 171 3.83 -7.45 4.57
C VAL A 171 2.74 -8.47 4.29
N LEU A 172 3.09 -9.76 4.27
CA LEU A 172 2.12 -10.84 4.08
C LEU A 172 1.09 -10.88 5.22
N ASN A 173 1.52 -10.72 6.46
CA ASN A 173 0.64 -10.73 7.62
C ASN A 173 -0.38 -9.59 7.58
N GLU A 174 0.03 -8.38 7.17
CA GLU A 174 -0.90 -7.25 7.01
C GLU A 174 -1.85 -7.47 5.82
N LEU A 175 -1.39 -8.13 4.74
CA LEU A 175 -2.26 -8.50 3.62
C LEU A 175 -3.31 -9.55 4.01
N GLN A 176 -3.05 -10.39 5.02
CA GLN A 176 -4.02 -11.39 5.50
C GLN A 176 -5.34 -10.78 6.01
N ASP A 177 -5.33 -9.52 6.45
CA ASP A 177 -6.54 -8.81 6.84
C ASP A 177 -7.47 -8.51 5.64
N LEU A 178 -6.93 -8.56 4.42
CA LEU A 178 -7.65 -8.28 3.18
C LEU A 178 -7.92 -9.55 2.35
N ILE A 179 -6.89 -10.39 2.20
CA ILE A 179 -6.90 -11.58 1.34
C ILE A 179 -6.08 -12.69 2.00
N TYR A 180 -6.55 -13.93 1.93
CA TYR A 180 -5.74 -15.06 2.35
C TYR A 180 -4.67 -15.37 1.29
N LEU A 181 -3.40 -15.18 1.63
CA LEU A 181 -2.28 -15.55 0.76
C LEU A 181 -1.62 -16.83 1.25
N ASN A 182 -1.72 -17.89 0.45
CA ASN A 182 -0.93 -19.10 0.64
C ASN A 182 0.37 -18.97 -0.16
N VAL A 183 1.45 -18.59 0.53
CA VAL A 183 2.74 -18.33 -0.11
C VAL A 183 3.61 -19.57 -0.08
N ILE A 184 3.96 -20.07 -1.28
CA ILE A 184 4.89 -21.17 -1.48
C ILE A 184 6.21 -20.57 -1.96
N PHE A 185 7.30 -20.90 -1.27
CA PHE A 185 8.64 -20.43 -1.58
C PHE A 185 9.51 -21.59 -2.04
N ASP A 186 10.09 -21.46 -3.24
CA ASP A 186 10.98 -22.45 -3.84
C ASP A 186 12.30 -21.79 -4.28
N TYR A 187 13.42 -22.45 -4.01
CA TYR A 187 14.73 -22.10 -4.55
C TYR A 187 15.22 -23.23 -5.44
N VAL A 188 15.51 -22.93 -6.71
CA VAL A 188 15.85 -23.93 -7.73
C VAL A 188 17.16 -23.56 -8.42
N TYR A 189 18.02 -24.56 -8.58
CA TYR A 189 19.24 -24.43 -9.36
C TYR A 189 18.94 -24.61 -10.85
N GLU A 190 19.32 -23.63 -11.67
CA GLU A 190 19.13 -23.63 -13.12
C GLU A 190 20.35 -23.02 -13.82
N GLU A 191 20.77 -23.59 -14.95
CA GLU A 191 21.91 -23.06 -15.71
C GLU A 191 21.69 -21.60 -16.14
N ASP A 192 22.79 -20.84 -16.17
CA ASP A 192 22.76 -19.40 -16.39
C ASP A 192 22.44 -19.05 -17.85
N ASN A 193 21.18 -18.71 -18.12
CA ASN A 193 20.73 -18.21 -19.42
C ASN A 193 20.84 -16.69 -19.48
N THR A 194 21.68 -16.16 -20.36
CA THR A 194 21.86 -14.71 -20.54
C THR A 194 20.65 -14.01 -21.15
N VAL A 195 19.81 -14.77 -21.87
CA VAL A 195 18.57 -14.29 -22.47
C VAL A 195 17.44 -15.21 -22.05
N LEU A 196 16.40 -14.63 -21.47
CA LEU A 196 15.16 -15.34 -21.15
C LEU A 196 14.10 -14.97 -22.20
N HIS A 197 13.51 -15.97 -22.84
CA HIS A 197 12.43 -15.77 -23.79
C HIS A 197 11.09 -15.71 -23.05
N LEU A 198 10.16 -14.91 -23.56
CA LEU A 198 8.81 -14.79 -23.00
C LEU A 198 8.08 -16.14 -22.97
N GLU A 199 8.30 -17.00 -23.97
CA GLU A 199 7.72 -18.34 -24.04
C GLU A 199 8.15 -19.22 -22.86
N ASP A 200 9.43 -19.15 -22.48
CA ASP A 200 9.97 -19.87 -21.31
C ASP A 200 9.32 -19.34 -20.02
N ILE A 201 9.18 -18.02 -19.91
CA ILE A 201 8.53 -17.36 -18.78
C ILE A 201 7.07 -17.80 -18.67
N GLU A 202 6.30 -17.77 -19.76
CA GLU A 202 4.90 -18.18 -19.75
C GLU A 202 4.71 -19.66 -19.40
N SER A 203 5.69 -20.51 -19.70
CA SER A 203 5.67 -21.92 -19.29
C SER A 203 5.89 -22.11 -17.78
N ILE A 204 6.60 -21.17 -17.14
CA ILE A 204 6.89 -21.18 -15.70
C ILE A 204 5.71 -20.60 -14.90
N LEU A 205 4.99 -19.64 -15.47
CA LEU A 205 3.85 -19.00 -14.82
C LEU A 205 2.67 -19.97 -14.77
N ASP A 206 2.25 -20.31 -13.55
CA ASP A 206 1.07 -21.12 -13.30
C ASP A 206 -0.20 -20.30 -13.57
N TYR A 207 -1.15 -20.83 -14.35
CA TYR A 207 -2.42 -20.14 -14.61
C TYR A 207 -3.39 -20.25 -13.43
N GLU A 208 -3.13 -21.15 -12.49
CA GLU A 208 -3.91 -21.34 -11.27
C GLU A 208 -3.34 -20.55 -10.07
N LYS A 209 -2.08 -20.09 -10.16
CA LYS A 209 -1.37 -19.43 -9.05
C LYS A 209 -0.60 -18.19 -9.49
N LEU A 210 -0.60 -17.15 -8.66
CA LEU A 210 0.23 -15.98 -8.89
C LEU A 210 1.71 -16.36 -8.74
N THR A 211 2.47 -16.33 -9.83
CA THR A 211 3.88 -16.75 -9.80
C THR A 211 4.80 -15.54 -9.91
N ILE A 212 5.65 -15.33 -8.90
CA ILE A 212 6.73 -14.33 -8.94
C ILE A 212 8.05 -15.07 -9.12
N LEU A 213 8.68 -14.88 -10.28
CA LEU A 213 9.98 -15.44 -10.62
C LEU A 213 11.08 -14.41 -10.35
N VAL A 214 12.02 -14.76 -9.49
CA VAL A 214 13.27 -14.00 -9.28
C VAL A 214 14.41 -14.81 -9.87
N HIS A 215 15.04 -14.30 -10.92
CA HIS A 215 16.21 -14.93 -11.52
C HIS A 215 17.48 -14.19 -11.10
N LEU A 216 18.38 -14.91 -10.41
CA LEU A 216 19.65 -14.41 -9.92
C LEU A 216 20.76 -14.87 -10.87
N SER A 217 21.63 -13.94 -11.29
CA SER A 217 22.78 -14.26 -12.14
C SER A 217 23.95 -13.32 -11.87
N SER A 218 25.18 -13.81 -12.08
CA SER A 218 26.38 -12.97 -12.07
C SER A 218 26.57 -12.19 -13.38
N LYS A 219 25.85 -12.59 -14.44
CA LYS A 219 25.89 -11.96 -15.76
C LYS A 219 24.73 -10.99 -15.92
N GLU A 220 24.89 -10.04 -16.84
CA GLU A 220 23.78 -9.21 -17.29
C GLU A 220 22.79 -10.08 -18.07
N GLN A 221 21.54 -10.10 -17.62
CA GLN A 221 20.45 -10.84 -18.25
C GLN A 221 19.42 -9.89 -18.83
N LYS A 222 18.74 -10.32 -19.89
CA LYS A 222 17.64 -9.57 -20.51
C LYS A 222 16.47 -10.47 -20.85
N ILE A 223 15.28 -9.88 -20.83
CA ILE A 223 14.08 -10.50 -21.35
C ILE A 223 13.99 -10.13 -22.84
N SER A 224 13.88 -11.12 -23.70
CA SER A 224 13.86 -10.90 -25.15
C SER A 224 12.72 -9.94 -25.54
N GLY A 225 13.08 -8.86 -26.24
CA GLY A 225 12.12 -7.85 -26.72
C GLY A 225 11.64 -6.85 -25.67
N ILE A 226 12.17 -6.86 -24.44
CA ILE A 226 11.78 -5.95 -23.35
C ILE A 226 13.00 -5.23 -22.78
N ASP A 227 12.96 -3.90 -22.79
CA ASP A 227 14.00 -3.03 -22.20
C ASP A 227 13.72 -2.79 -20.70
N SER A 228 13.56 -3.88 -19.95
CA SER A 228 13.34 -3.85 -18.51
C SER A 228 13.79 -5.16 -17.88
N ASN A 229 14.42 -5.06 -16.72
CA ASN A 229 14.80 -6.23 -15.91
C ASN A 229 13.62 -6.79 -15.11
N ASN A 230 12.50 -6.07 -15.09
CA ASN A 230 11.31 -6.46 -14.35
C ASN A 230 10.08 -6.37 -15.25
N ILE A 231 9.24 -7.40 -15.24
CA ILE A 231 7.96 -7.39 -15.95
C ILE A 231 6.84 -7.85 -15.03
N ILE A 232 5.66 -7.29 -15.26
CA ILE A 232 4.43 -7.73 -14.61
C ILE A 232 3.53 -8.23 -15.72
N ILE A 233 3.05 -9.45 -15.55
CA ILE A 233 2.11 -10.08 -16.45
C ILE A 233 0.79 -10.13 -15.69
N PRO A 234 -0.16 -9.23 -15.99
CA PRO A 234 -1.41 -9.11 -15.25
C PRO A 234 -2.08 -10.46 -15.07
N LYS A 235 -2.55 -10.73 -13.84
CA LYS A 235 -3.22 -11.96 -13.43
C LYS A 235 -2.39 -13.25 -13.46
N LYS A 236 -1.20 -13.26 -14.07
CA LYS A 236 -0.32 -14.44 -14.11
C LYS A 236 0.81 -14.34 -13.09
N GLY A 237 1.42 -13.17 -12.95
CA GLY A 237 2.59 -13.04 -12.09
C GLY A 237 3.57 -11.95 -12.48
N ALA A 238 4.80 -12.08 -11.99
CA ALA A 238 5.87 -11.13 -12.27
C ALA A 238 7.20 -11.84 -12.45
N VAL A 239 8.10 -11.21 -13.20
CA VAL A 239 9.48 -11.66 -13.35
C VAL A 239 10.40 -10.52 -12.96
N GLN A 240 11.45 -10.86 -12.22
CA GLN A 240 12.53 -9.97 -11.83
C GLN A 240 13.86 -10.63 -12.19
N LEU A 241 14.69 -9.92 -12.95
CA LEU A 241 16.06 -10.27 -13.23
C LEU A 241 16.96 -9.44 -12.32
N ALA A 242 17.75 -10.12 -11.49
CA ALA A 242 18.64 -9.50 -10.54
C ALA A 242 20.08 -9.96 -10.79
N ARG A 243 20.94 -8.99 -11.12
CA ARG A 243 22.37 -9.22 -11.22
C ARG A 243 22.97 -9.19 -9.81
N VAL A 244 23.64 -10.27 -9.45
CA VAL A 244 24.29 -10.46 -8.16
C VAL A 244 25.79 -10.59 -8.36
N GLU A 245 26.59 -10.24 -7.36
CA GLU A 245 28.01 -10.55 -7.37
C GLU A 245 28.23 -12.04 -7.02
N GLU A 246 29.47 -12.47 -6.79
CA GLU A 246 29.75 -13.86 -6.39
C GLU A 246 29.00 -14.26 -5.10
N THR A 247 28.67 -13.29 -4.25
CA THR A 247 27.82 -13.47 -3.07
C THR A 247 26.70 -12.42 -3.04
N LEU A 248 25.51 -12.81 -2.58
CA LEU A 248 24.40 -11.89 -2.39
C LEU A 248 24.60 -11.13 -1.07
N SER A 249 24.88 -9.83 -1.17
CA SER A 249 24.91 -8.97 0.01
C SER A 249 23.52 -8.78 0.60
N GLU A 250 23.45 -8.50 1.90
CA GLU A 250 22.18 -8.16 2.59
C GLU A 250 21.45 -7.01 1.89
N MET A 251 22.17 -5.98 1.46
CA MET A 251 21.60 -4.83 0.76
C MET A 251 20.99 -5.22 -0.59
N GLN A 252 21.70 -6.03 -1.40
CA GLN A 252 21.15 -6.53 -2.68
C GLN A 252 19.90 -7.38 -2.45
N GLN A 253 19.88 -8.19 -1.39
CA GLN A 253 18.70 -8.98 -1.05
C GLN A 253 17.53 -8.08 -0.64
N ILE A 254 17.77 -7.03 0.15
CA ILE A 254 16.75 -6.03 0.50
C ILE A 254 16.17 -5.40 -0.77
N GLU A 255 17.01 -4.94 -1.69
CA GLU A 255 16.57 -4.36 -2.97
C GLU A 255 15.69 -5.33 -3.78
N ILE A 256 16.06 -6.62 -3.81
CA ILE A 256 15.25 -7.65 -4.47
C ILE A 256 13.88 -7.77 -3.81
N LEU A 257 13.83 -7.82 -2.48
CA LEU A 257 12.58 -7.95 -1.73
C LEU A 257 11.68 -6.73 -1.84
N GLU A 258 12.26 -5.53 -1.98
CA GLU A 258 11.49 -4.31 -2.23
C GLU A 258 10.81 -4.35 -3.61
N VAL A 259 11.52 -4.79 -4.65
CA VAL A 259 10.95 -4.98 -5.99
C VAL A 259 9.86 -6.05 -5.97
N LEU A 260 10.11 -7.18 -5.32
CA LEU A 260 9.13 -8.27 -5.16
C LEU A 260 7.86 -7.78 -4.46
N THR A 261 8.00 -7.02 -3.37
CA THR A 261 6.89 -6.40 -2.64
C THR A 261 6.10 -5.44 -3.55
N GLY A 262 6.79 -4.61 -4.33
CA GLY A 262 6.17 -3.73 -5.31
C GLY A 262 5.39 -4.50 -6.40
N GLN A 263 5.95 -5.61 -6.89
CA GLN A 263 5.30 -6.47 -7.88
C GLN A 263 4.05 -7.15 -7.31
N LEU A 264 4.11 -7.68 -6.08
CA LEU A 264 2.95 -8.25 -5.41
C LEU A 264 1.82 -7.23 -5.31
N PHE A 265 2.12 -6.00 -4.86
CA PHE A 265 1.11 -4.95 -4.77
C PHE A 265 0.51 -4.57 -6.12
N ARG A 266 1.32 -4.53 -7.18
CA ARG A 266 0.84 -4.27 -8.55
C ARG A 266 -0.06 -5.40 -9.07
N LEU A 267 0.28 -6.65 -8.79
CA LEU A 267 -0.57 -7.79 -9.10
C LEU A 267 -1.92 -7.74 -8.36
N LEU A 268 -1.91 -7.20 -7.15
CA LEU A 268 -3.11 -6.94 -6.34
C LEU A 268 -3.81 -5.61 -6.69
N GLY A 269 -3.36 -4.89 -7.72
CA GLY A 269 -4.04 -3.71 -8.26
C GLY A 269 -3.68 -2.38 -7.61
N MET A 270 -2.46 -2.25 -7.08
CA MET A 270 -1.90 -0.98 -6.65
C MET A 270 -0.79 -0.48 -7.57
N GLU A 271 -0.85 0.81 -7.90
CA GLU A 271 0.22 1.47 -8.65
C GLU A 271 1.51 1.60 -7.82
N PRO A 272 2.71 1.57 -8.47
CA PRO A 272 4.00 1.50 -7.79
C PRO A 272 4.42 2.79 -7.06
N THR A 273 3.72 3.89 -7.29
CA THR A 273 4.30 5.22 -7.12
C THR A 273 4.20 5.81 -5.72
N GLU A 274 3.28 5.39 -4.84
CA GLU A 274 3.20 5.90 -3.46
C GLU A 274 2.05 5.23 -2.68
N PRO A 275 2.04 5.25 -1.32
CA PRO A 275 3.08 5.70 -0.40
C PRO A 275 4.29 4.75 -0.34
N LYS A 276 5.44 5.18 0.23
CA LYS A 276 6.64 4.32 0.32
C LYS A 276 6.44 3.07 1.19
N SER A 277 5.61 3.17 2.23
CA SER A 277 5.37 2.10 3.17
C SER A 277 4.33 1.09 2.65
N PRO A 278 4.67 -0.21 2.54
CA PRO A 278 3.73 -1.30 2.30
C PRO A 278 2.49 -1.24 3.21
N PHE A 279 2.69 -0.89 4.47
CA PHE A 279 1.63 -0.84 5.48
C PHE A 279 0.60 0.24 5.21
N ILE A 280 1.03 1.39 4.67
CA ILE A 280 0.12 2.48 4.30
C ILE A 280 -0.63 2.12 3.01
N ARG A 281 0.06 1.47 2.07
CA ARG A 281 -0.54 0.96 0.84
C ARG A 281 -1.66 -0.04 1.13
N ILE A 282 -1.41 -1.02 2.00
CA ILE A 282 -2.40 -2.03 2.44
C ILE A 282 -3.61 -1.37 3.08
N ASP A 283 -3.39 -0.39 3.96
CA ASP A 283 -4.43 0.42 4.59
C ASP A 283 -5.39 1.03 3.56
N PHE A 284 -4.84 1.63 2.50
CA PHE A 284 -5.63 2.16 1.39
C PHE A 284 -6.37 1.04 0.64
N MET A 285 -5.73 -0.09 0.34
CA MET A 285 -6.40 -1.23 -0.32
C MET A 285 -7.60 -1.72 0.47
N ILE A 286 -7.45 -1.89 1.80
CA ILE A 286 -8.53 -2.34 2.67
C ILE A 286 -9.69 -1.36 2.57
N ARG A 287 -9.44 -0.06 2.71
CA ARG A 287 -10.49 0.96 2.64
C ARG A 287 -11.15 1.05 1.27
N LYS A 288 -10.36 0.97 0.19
CA LYS A 288 -10.85 0.88 -1.20
C LYS A 288 -11.76 -0.34 -1.39
N GLN A 289 -11.33 -1.51 -0.94
CA GLN A 289 -12.12 -2.75 -1.08
C GLN A 289 -13.40 -2.71 -0.25
N VAL A 290 -13.34 -2.18 0.98
CA VAL A 290 -14.52 -1.97 1.84
C VAL A 290 -15.53 -1.04 1.15
N TYR A 291 -15.05 0.03 0.50
CA TYR A 291 -15.92 0.92 -0.27
C TYR A 291 -16.53 0.24 -1.50
N ILE A 292 -15.75 -0.51 -2.28
CA ILE A 292 -16.26 -1.29 -3.44
C ILE A 292 -17.33 -2.28 -2.98
N ASN A 293 -17.09 -2.98 -1.88
CA ASN A 293 -18.07 -3.92 -1.30
C ASN A 293 -19.34 -3.20 -0.86
N TYR A 294 -19.22 -2.02 -0.23
CA TYR A 294 -20.36 -1.18 0.13
C TYR A 294 -21.17 -0.73 -1.10
N GLN A 295 -20.51 -0.38 -2.21
CA GLN A 295 -21.19 -0.02 -3.45
C GLN A 295 -21.93 -1.20 -4.09
N LYS A 296 -21.43 -2.44 -3.96
CA LYS A 296 -22.11 -3.64 -4.48
C LYS A 296 -23.36 -4.01 -3.69
N LEU A 297 -23.48 -3.56 -2.44
CA LEU A 297 -24.59 -3.88 -1.54
C LEU A 297 -25.76 -2.88 -1.61
N ASN A 298 -25.56 -1.71 -2.21
CA ASN A 298 -26.57 -0.64 -2.35
C ASN A 298 -26.93 -0.40 -3.81
#